data_AF-N8WD16-F1
#
_entry.id   AF-N8WD16-F1
#
_cell.length_a   1.000
_cell.length_b   1.000
_cell.length_c   1.000
_cell.angle_alpha   90.00
_cell.angle_beta   90.00
_cell.angle_gamma   90.00
#
_symmetry.space_group_name_H-M   'P 1'
#
loop_
_entity.id
_entity.type
_entity.pdbx_description
1 polymer ?
#
loop_
_entity_poly.entity_id
_entity_poly.type
_entity_poly.pdbx_seq_one_letter_code
_entity_poly.pdbx_strand_id
1 'polypeptide(L)'
;MSEQQLREIKGVWCKFNNQNRMSTVTLDEIRICCIKRGVDVFKIEECLFGFNLSIPAIKITVANDLTALLPRQKLFDIQIYKNNILPFKKEEEFWHKVDWFPPVFMNMEMINEGFKVTNLKIGYQDYFNKTQLQERFTEFFPTVYNLSNIIPITIQTLPKSISISKHVPVIRESILAFYSGMRVTSVASLIPIIEDILDSIIEDANEDLNLKGKVQRCIARARENITSDHILGADWIPDEYIKLDVLKVMNERIRIIELIGDWLINSFYENTNNYQNSSGFNRHFFAHAKSEIWQNPSNFFRAMGLIQALAFVECFAMKRSKISIFVPIPDQKTKSFHIEVLACLNSQHIKNIFLQQMQINNNLPFNVIASDDGWLRKAALLSSQMNDDIVKRLRNTGWQCHSFSEPEKEGEFITIQAFKNGENIKIALLYCCDTCNKIYKELEKTCDYILYLGPPYKQSSYAQGVQKHVGPLNAWLVPN
;
A
#
# COMPACT_ATOMS: atom_id res chain seq x y z
N MET A 1 -4.64 -39.65 -18.59
CA MET A 1 -5.53 -40.33 -19.56
C MET A 1 -4.76 -40.66 -20.82
N SER A 2 -5.03 -41.80 -21.46
CA SER A 2 -4.49 -42.00 -22.82
C SER A 2 -5.12 -40.97 -23.76
N GLU A 3 -4.40 -40.53 -24.79
CA GLU A 3 -4.91 -39.56 -25.77
C GLU A 3 -6.22 -40.03 -26.42
N GLN A 4 -6.33 -41.35 -26.65
CA GLN A 4 -7.52 -41.97 -27.20
C GLN A 4 -8.73 -41.88 -26.25
N GLN A 5 -8.56 -42.20 -24.96
CA GLN A 5 -9.63 -42.06 -23.97
C GLN A 5 -10.08 -40.60 -23.81
N LEU A 6 -9.13 -39.66 -23.80
CA LEU A 6 -9.42 -38.23 -23.75
C LEU A 6 -10.24 -37.76 -24.96
N ARG A 7 -9.87 -38.21 -26.15
CA ARG A 7 -10.61 -37.91 -27.38
C ARG A 7 -12.05 -38.42 -27.31
N GLU A 8 -12.28 -39.60 -26.76
CA GLU A 8 -13.62 -40.16 -26.63
C GLU A 8 -14.48 -39.44 -25.59
N ILE A 9 -13.93 -39.10 -24.41
CA ILE A 9 -14.65 -38.30 -23.41
C ILE A 9 -14.99 -36.90 -23.95
N LYS A 10 -14.04 -36.25 -24.64
CA LYS A 10 -14.29 -35.00 -25.38
C LYS A 10 -15.44 -35.18 -26.37
N GLY A 11 -15.45 -36.28 -27.12
CA GLY A 11 -16.51 -36.62 -28.07
C GLY A 11 -17.89 -36.81 -27.41
N VAL A 12 -17.95 -37.39 -26.22
CA VAL A 12 -19.19 -37.51 -25.42
C VAL A 12 -19.71 -36.13 -25.04
N TRP A 13 -18.85 -35.27 -24.48
CA TRP A 13 -19.23 -33.90 -24.12
C TRP A 13 -19.73 -33.12 -25.34
N CYS A 14 -18.95 -33.08 -26.42
CA CYS A 14 -19.29 -32.36 -27.64
C CYS A 14 -20.64 -32.81 -28.20
N LYS A 15 -20.95 -34.12 -28.18
CA LYS A 15 -22.22 -34.64 -28.66
C LYS A 15 -23.41 -34.05 -27.90
N PHE A 16 -23.38 -34.10 -26.56
CA PHE A 16 -24.51 -33.62 -25.74
C PHE A 16 -24.55 -32.09 -25.64
N ASN A 17 -23.38 -31.42 -25.65
CA ASN A 17 -23.28 -29.96 -25.62
C ASN A 17 -23.79 -29.32 -26.92
N ASN A 18 -23.47 -29.89 -28.09
CA ASN A 18 -23.97 -29.41 -29.38
C ASN A 18 -25.48 -29.64 -29.55
N GLN A 19 -26.03 -30.66 -28.88
CA GLN A 19 -27.47 -30.92 -28.85
C GLN A 19 -28.22 -30.08 -27.81
N ASN A 20 -27.54 -29.21 -27.05
CA ASN A 20 -28.10 -28.47 -25.91
C ASN A 20 -28.76 -29.39 -24.86
N ARG A 21 -28.26 -30.63 -24.71
CA ARG A 21 -28.81 -31.64 -23.79
C ARG A 21 -28.01 -31.78 -22.50
N MET A 22 -26.91 -31.05 -22.32
CA MET A 22 -26.09 -31.14 -21.10
C MET A 22 -26.88 -30.83 -19.82
N SER A 23 -27.90 -29.97 -19.88
CA SER A 23 -28.75 -29.64 -18.74
C SER A 23 -29.77 -30.73 -18.37
N THR A 24 -30.07 -31.66 -19.28
CA THR A 24 -31.17 -32.64 -19.13
C THR A 24 -30.74 -34.10 -19.27
N VAL A 25 -29.56 -34.38 -19.84
CA VAL A 25 -29.05 -35.74 -20.04
C VAL A 25 -28.86 -36.48 -18.71
N THR A 26 -29.29 -37.74 -18.63
CA THR A 26 -29.11 -38.51 -17.38
C THR A 26 -27.70 -39.09 -17.26
N LEU A 27 -27.28 -39.45 -16.04
CA LEU A 27 -25.99 -40.12 -15.81
C LEU A 27 -25.91 -41.45 -16.59
N ASP A 28 -27.00 -42.19 -16.68
CA ASP A 28 -27.05 -43.46 -17.43
C ASP A 28 -26.91 -43.25 -18.94
N GLU A 29 -27.53 -42.20 -19.50
CA GLU A 29 -27.35 -41.86 -20.92
C GLU A 29 -25.88 -41.55 -21.24
N ILE A 30 -25.19 -40.85 -20.34
CA ILE A 30 -23.75 -40.57 -20.50
C ILE A 30 -22.92 -41.85 -20.34
N ARG A 31 -23.20 -42.67 -19.32
CA ARG A 31 -22.50 -43.94 -19.11
C ARG A 31 -22.62 -44.85 -20.33
N ILE A 32 -23.83 -45.01 -20.88
CA ILE A 32 -24.07 -45.79 -22.11
C ILE A 32 -23.28 -45.20 -23.29
N CYS A 33 -23.25 -43.88 -23.43
CA CYS A 33 -22.50 -43.21 -24.49
C CYS A 33 -20.98 -43.43 -24.37
N CYS A 34 -20.45 -43.41 -23.14
CA CYS A 34 -19.04 -43.68 -22.85
C CYS A 34 -18.67 -45.13 -23.18
N ILE A 35 -19.46 -46.11 -22.72
CA ILE A 35 -19.23 -47.54 -22.98
C ILE A 35 -19.27 -47.83 -24.49
N LYS A 36 -20.24 -47.26 -25.22
CA LYS A 36 -20.33 -47.40 -26.69
C LYS A 36 -19.11 -46.86 -27.44
N ARG A 37 -18.38 -45.92 -26.84
CA ARG A 37 -17.15 -45.33 -27.37
C ARG A 37 -15.88 -46.02 -26.85
N GLY A 38 -16.02 -47.14 -26.13
CA GLY A 38 -14.87 -47.89 -25.59
C GLY A 38 -14.23 -47.23 -24.37
N VAL A 39 -14.95 -46.34 -23.66
CA VAL A 39 -14.48 -45.75 -22.40
C VAL A 39 -15.02 -46.57 -21.23
N ASP A 40 -14.11 -47.13 -20.44
CA ASP A 40 -14.45 -47.85 -19.21
C ASP A 40 -14.68 -46.87 -18.05
N VAL A 41 -15.92 -46.82 -17.56
CA VAL A 41 -16.38 -45.85 -16.56
C VAL A 41 -16.52 -46.53 -15.21
N PHE A 42 -15.61 -46.21 -14.27
CA PHE A 42 -15.62 -46.73 -12.91
C PHE A 42 -16.66 -46.03 -12.04
N LYS A 43 -16.71 -44.70 -12.15
CA LYS A 43 -17.65 -43.86 -11.37
C LYS A 43 -18.19 -42.74 -12.23
N ILE A 44 -19.47 -42.42 -12.04
CA ILE A 44 -20.10 -41.24 -12.63
C ILE A 44 -21.05 -40.64 -11.60
N GLU A 45 -20.90 -39.35 -11.33
CA GLU A 45 -21.66 -38.66 -10.29
C GLU A 45 -21.88 -37.19 -10.64
N GLU A 46 -22.92 -36.58 -10.06
CA GLU A 46 -23.08 -35.12 -10.08
C GLU A 46 -22.11 -34.47 -9.09
N CYS A 47 -21.60 -33.31 -9.46
CA CYS A 47 -20.77 -32.49 -8.61
C CYS A 47 -20.96 -31.00 -8.89
N LEU A 48 -20.40 -30.18 -8.01
CA LEU A 48 -20.30 -28.74 -8.18
C LEU A 48 -18.81 -28.37 -8.19
N PHE A 49 -18.34 -27.70 -9.23
CA PHE A 49 -16.98 -27.19 -9.30
C PHE A 49 -16.96 -25.66 -9.31
N GLY A 50 -15.82 -25.05 -9.06
CA GLY A 50 -15.64 -23.61 -8.97
C GLY A 50 -15.49 -23.09 -7.54
N PHE A 51 -15.13 -21.80 -7.40
CA PHE A 51 -14.82 -21.18 -6.10
C PHE A 51 -15.83 -20.09 -5.73
N ASN A 52 -15.84 -18.95 -6.44
CA ASN A 52 -16.84 -17.89 -6.20
C ASN A 52 -18.23 -18.29 -6.70
N LEU A 53 -18.27 -19.15 -7.71
CA LEU A 53 -19.47 -19.64 -8.36
C LEU A 53 -19.39 -21.16 -8.46
N SER A 54 -20.40 -21.84 -7.91
CA SER A 54 -20.55 -23.28 -8.04
C SER A 54 -21.28 -23.62 -9.34
N ILE A 55 -20.60 -24.33 -10.25
CA ILE A 55 -21.14 -24.76 -11.54
C ILE A 55 -21.46 -26.26 -11.46
N PRO A 56 -22.70 -26.67 -11.80
CA PRO A 56 -23.05 -28.09 -11.88
C PRO A 56 -22.30 -28.77 -13.02
N ALA A 57 -21.75 -29.95 -12.72
CA ALA A 57 -21.06 -30.80 -13.67
C ALA A 57 -21.23 -32.27 -13.33
N ILE A 58 -21.03 -33.11 -14.33
CA ILE A 58 -20.94 -34.56 -14.16
C ILE A 58 -19.47 -34.91 -14.10
N LYS A 59 -19.06 -35.55 -13.01
CA LYS A 59 -17.71 -36.09 -12.84
C LYS A 59 -17.69 -37.54 -13.30
N ILE A 60 -16.82 -37.84 -14.26
CA ILE A 60 -16.53 -39.20 -14.72
C ILE A 60 -15.16 -39.60 -14.17
N THR A 61 -15.08 -40.75 -13.52
CA THR A 61 -13.82 -41.43 -13.19
C THR A 61 -13.64 -42.63 -14.11
N VAL A 62 -12.51 -42.67 -14.81
CA VAL A 62 -12.10 -43.76 -15.70
C VAL A 62 -10.90 -44.52 -15.10
N ALA A 63 -10.36 -45.48 -15.85
CA ALA A 63 -9.22 -46.30 -15.40
C ALA A 63 -8.05 -45.45 -14.88
N ASN A 64 -7.33 -45.96 -13.89
CA ASN A 64 -6.23 -45.28 -13.18
C ASN A 64 -6.66 -44.01 -12.42
N ASP A 65 -7.90 -43.98 -11.91
CA ASP A 65 -8.48 -42.87 -11.13
C ASP A 65 -8.48 -41.51 -11.84
N LEU A 66 -8.38 -41.53 -13.17
CA LEU A 66 -8.38 -40.31 -13.98
C LEU A 66 -9.80 -39.75 -14.07
N THR A 67 -9.93 -38.43 -13.99
CA THR A 67 -11.22 -37.77 -13.85
C THR A 67 -11.47 -36.68 -14.89
N ALA A 68 -12.72 -36.60 -15.34
CA ALA A 68 -13.19 -35.61 -16.29
C ALA A 68 -14.44 -34.90 -15.76
N LEU A 69 -14.51 -33.59 -15.92
CA LEU A 69 -15.69 -32.78 -15.62
C LEU A 69 -16.43 -32.40 -16.90
N LEU A 70 -17.73 -32.65 -16.88
CA LEU A 70 -18.66 -32.33 -17.96
C LEU A 70 -19.67 -31.28 -17.45
N PRO A 71 -19.43 -29.98 -17.68
CA PRO A 71 -20.32 -28.92 -17.20
C PRO A 71 -21.76 -29.09 -17.73
N ARG A 72 -22.73 -28.92 -16.84
CA ARG A 72 -24.18 -29.03 -17.12
C ARG A 72 -24.73 -27.79 -17.84
N GLN A 73 -24.05 -26.64 -17.72
CA GLN A 73 -24.47 -25.35 -18.27
C GLN A 73 -23.35 -24.78 -19.11
N LYS A 74 -23.68 -24.20 -20.27
CA LYS A 74 -22.71 -23.46 -21.09
C LYS A 74 -22.26 -22.21 -20.35
N LEU A 75 -20.99 -21.84 -20.52
CA LEU A 75 -20.43 -20.65 -19.88
C LEU A 75 -21.25 -19.38 -20.17
N PHE A 76 -21.69 -19.20 -21.41
CA PHE A 76 -22.53 -18.06 -21.82
C PHE A 76 -23.96 -18.14 -21.31
N ASP A 77 -24.41 -19.21 -20.67
CA ASP A 77 -25.75 -19.26 -20.06
C ASP A 77 -25.69 -18.92 -18.56
N ILE A 78 -24.48 -18.83 -18.00
CA ILE A 78 -24.26 -18.48 -16.60
C ILE A 78 -24.43 -16.97 -16.42
N GLN A 79 -25.57 -16.56 -15.87
CA GLN A 79 -25.91 -15.14 -15.70
C GLN A 79 -24.92 -14.38 -14.81
N ILE A 80 -24.46 -14.99 -13.72
CA ILE A 80 -23.51 -14.35 -12.80
C ILE A 80 -22.16 -14.10 -13.50
N TYR A 81 -21.68 -15.05 -14.29
CA TYR A 81 -20.46 -14.86 -15.10
C TYR A 81 -20.61 -13.64 -16.02
N LYS A 82 -21.70 -13.56 -16.79
CA LYS A 82 -21.99 -12.39 -17.64
C LYS A 82 -22.02 -11.07 -16.87
N ASN A 83 -22.70 -11.05 -15.72
CA ASN A 83 -22.85 -9.86 -14.89
C ASN A 83 -21.51 -9.36 -14.34
N ASN A 84 -20.53 -10.26 -14.15
CA ASN A 84 -19.24 -9.94 -13.55
C ASN A 84 -18.17 -9.50 -14.55
N ILE A 85 -18.35 -9.70 -15.86
CA ILE A 85 -17.35 -9.32 -16.88
C ILE A 85 -17.04 -7.82 -16.84
N LEU A 86 -18.07 -6.96 -16.88
CA LEU A 86 -17.88 -5.51 -16.92
C LEU A 86 -17.37 -4.94 -15.58
N PRO A 87 -17.92 -5.31 -14.41
CA PRO A 87 -17.36 -4.91 -13.12
C PRO A 87 -15.89 -5.29 -12.97
N PHE A 88 -15.52 -6.51 -13.39
CA PHE A 88 -14.13 -6.96 -13.34
C PHE A 88 -13.21 -6.09 -14.21
N LYS A 89 -13.58 -5.83 -15.47
CA LYS A 89 -12.79 -4.97 -16.34
C LYS A 89 -12.58 -3.58 -15.74
N LYS A 90 -13.63 -3.00 -15.14
CA LYS A 90 -13.54 -1.70 -14.45
C LYS A 90 -12.63 -1.73 -13.22
N GLU A 91 -12.59 -2.86 -12.51
CA GLU A 91 -11.71 -3.10 -11.38
C GLU A 91 -10.24 -3.20 -11.81
N GLU A 92 -9.93 -3.99 -12.83
CA GLU A 92 -8.58 -4.11 -13.40
C GLU A 92 -8.07 -2.74 -13.89
N GLU A 93 -8.88 -2.01 -14.65
CA GLU A 93 -8.56 -0.64 -15.08
C GLU A 93 -8.31 0.32 -13.90
N PHE A 94 -9.11 0.21 -12.83
CA PHE A 94 -8.94 1.03 -11.64
C PHE A 94 -7.57 0.77 -10.99
N TRP A 95 -7.25 -0.49 -10.70
CA TRP A 95 -6.00 -0.88 -10.03
C TRP A 95 -4.76 -0.46 -10.83
N HIS A 96 -4.79 -0.63 -12.15
CA HIS A 96 -3.74 -0.12 -13.03
C HIS A 96 -3.57 1.39 -12.96
N LYS A 97 -4.66 2.17 -12.93
CA LYS A 97 -4.59 3.63 -12.88
C LYS A 97 -4.09 4.16 -11.53
N VAL A 98 -4.51 3.57 -10.41
CA VAL A 98 -4.04 3.95 -9.07
C VAL A 98 -2.62 3.47 -8.76
N ASP A 99 -2.02 2.69 -9.66
CA ASP A 99 -0.71 2.08 -9.48
C ASP A 99 -0.66 1.18 -8.22
N TRP A 100 -1.62 0.28 -8.12
CA TRP A 100 -1.70 -0.70 -7.04
C TRP A 100 -2.47 -1.96 -7.45
N PHE A 101 -2.76 -2.84 -6.50
CA PHE A 101 -3.52 -4.08 -6.68
C PHE A 101 -4.49 -4.28 -5.48
N PRO A 102 -5.47 -5.20 -5.57
CA PRO A 102 -6.40 -5.47 -4.47
C PRO A 102 -5.66 -5.88 -3.18
N PRO A 103 -5.90 -5.19 -2.05
CA PRO A 103 -5.29 -5.58 -0.78
C PRO A 103 -5.71 -6.99 -0.34
N VAL A 104 -4.74 -7.75 0.14
CA VAL A 104 -4.93 -9.09 0.71
C VAL A 104 -4.88 -9.03 2.24
N PHE A 105 -5.40 -10.06 2.91
CA PHE A 105 -5.47 -10.12 4.38
C PHE A 105 -6.24 -8.96 5.04
N MET A 106 -7.28 -8.48 4.36
CA MET A 106 -8.13 -7.40 4.85
C MET A 106 -9.58 -7.75 4.60
N ASN A 107 -10.43 -7.37 5.54
CA ASN A 107 -11.87 -7.48 5.34
C ASN A 107 -12.37 -6.33 4.45
N MET A 108 -13.56 -6.52 3.87
CA MET A 108 -14.17 -5.51 3.00
C MET A 108 -14.45 -4.19 3.73
N GLU A 109 -14.66 -4.22 5.05
CA GLU A 109 -14.86 -3.01 5.85
C GLU A 109 -13.62 -2.10 5.80
N MET A 110 -12.43 -2.64 6.06
CA MET A 110 -11.16 -1.90 6.00
C MET A 110 -10.90 -1.33 4.61
N ILE A 111 -11.13 -2.12 3.56
CA ILE A 111 -10.98 -1.67 2.17
C ILE A 111 -11.97 -0.54 1.86
N ASN A 112 -13.22 -0.67 2.30
CA ASN A 112 -14.25 0.36 2.11
C ASN A 112 -13.92 1.65 2.86
N GLU A 113 -13.33 1.57 4.07
CA GLU A 113 -12.84 2.76 4.78
C GLU A 113 -11.73 3.47 4.00
N GLY A 114 -10.80 2.73 3.39
CA GLY A 114 -9.80 3.31 2.49
C GLY A 114 -10.43 4.06 1.31
N PHE A 115 -11.46 3.48 0.69
CA PHE A 115 -12.19 4.16 -0.39
C PHE A 115 -12.97 5.39 0.08
N LYS A 116 -13.54 5.36 1.29
CA LYS A 116 -14.22 6.52 1.89
C LYS A 116 -13.26 7.67 2.14
N VAL A 117 -12.11 7.42 2.77
CA VAL A 117 -11.10 8.45 3.10
C VAL A 117 -10.56 9.11 1.83
N THR A 118 -10.34 8.34 0.78
CA THR A 118 -9.84 8.85 -0.50
C THR A 118 -10.92 9.53 -1.36
N ASN A 119 -12.19 9.36 -1.00
CA ASN A 119 -13.34 9.72 -1.83
C ASN A 119 -13.24 9.14 -3.26
N LEU A 120 -12.80 7.88 -3.35
CA LEU A 120 -12.66 7.15 -4.60
C LEU A 120 -13.58 5.94 -4.61
N LYS A 121 -13.98 5.52 -5.81
CA LYS A 121 -14.79 4.33 -6.02
C LYS A 121 -14.41 3.65 -7.33
N ILE A 122 -14.31 2.32 -7.29
CA ILE A 122 -14.11 1.50 -8.48
C ILE A 122 -15.26 1.76 -9.48
N GLY A 123 -14.91 1.98 -10.75
CA GLY A 123 -15.82 2.32 -11.83
C GLY A 123 -16.05 3.82 -12.03
N TYR A 124 -15.45 4.67 -11.19
CA TYR A 124 -15.47 6.14 -11.29
C TYR A 124 -14.05 6.71 -11.52
N GLN A 125 -13.11 5.88 -11.98
CA GLN A 125 -11.73 6.32 -12.25
C GLN A 125 -11.62 7.39 -13.35
N ASP A 126 -12.57 7.47 -14.27
CA ASP A 126 -12.49 8.36 -15.45
C ASP A 126 -12.79 9.83 -15.14
N TYR A 127 -13.28 10.14 -13.93
CA TYR A 127 -13.51 11.52 -13.48
C TYR A 127 -12.22 12.25 -13.12
N PHE A 128 -11.12 11.52 -12.94
CA PHE A 128 -9.83 12.07 -12.53
C PHE A 128 -8.76 11.70 -13.56
N ASN A 129 -7.80 12.60 -13.77
CA ASN A 129 -6.59 12.21 -14.49
C ASN A 129 -5.74 11.28 -13.60
N LYS A 130 -4.77 10.59 -14.22
CA LYS A 130 -3.94 9.59 -13.55
C LYS A 130 -3.22 10.14 -12.32
N THR A 131 -2.62 11.33 -12.42
CA THR A 131 -1.86 11.94 -11.32
C THR A 131 -2.75 12.28 -10.14
N GLN A 132 -3.89 12.94 -10.38
CA GLN A 132 -4.88 13.27 -9.34
C GLN A 132 -5.43 12.02 -8.65
N LEU A 133 -5.66 10.96 -9.42
CA LEU A 133 -6.13 9.70 -8.88
C LEU A 133 -5.09 9.07 -7.94
N GLN A 134 -3.82 9.03 -8.35
CA GLN A 134 -2.73 8.48 -7.54
C GLN A 134 -2.43 9.32 -6.29
N GLU A 135 -2.48 10.65 -6.39
CA GLU A 135 -2.33 11.56 -5.24
C GLU A 135 -3.41 11.29 -4.20
N ARG A 136 -4.69 11.26 -4.60
CA ARG A 136 -5.82 10.92 -3.71
C ARG A 136 -5.67 9.53 -3.11
N PHE A 137 -5.22 8.56 -3.91
CA PHE A 137 -5.05 7.18 -3.45
C PHE A 137 -3.93 7.04 -2.41
N THR A 138 -3.07 8.03 -2.22
CA THR A 138 -1.98 8.00 -1.21
C THR A 138 -2.51 7.81 0.21
N GLU A 139 -3.67 8.39 0.54
CA GLU A 139 -4.30 8.25 1.86
C GLU A 139 -4.92 6.86 2.07
N PHE A 140 -5.15 6.09 1.00
CA PHE A 140 -5.65 4.71 1.11
C PHE A 140 -4.70 3.83 1.91
N PHE A 141 -3.39 3.97 1.66
CA PHE A 141 -2.38 3.07 2.21
C PHE A 141 -2.29 3.07 3.75
N PRO A 142 -2.13 4.22 4.44
CA PRO A 142 -2.09 4.23 5.91
C PRO A 142 -3.42 3.85 6.55
N THR A 143 -4.56 4.05 5.88
CA THR A 143 -5.87 3.62 6.38
C THR A 143 -6.00 2.10 6.35
N VAL A 144 -5.56 1.49 5.26
CA VAL A 144 -5.80 0.08 4.94
C VAL A 144 -4.68 -0.81 5.51
N TYR A 145 -3.41 -0.44 5.30
CA TYR A 145 -2.24 -1.08 5.90
C TYR A 145 -1.86 -0.42 7.24
N ASN A 146 -2.81 -0.32 8.16
CA ASN A 146 -2.56 0.25 9.48
C ASN A 146 -1.97 -0.79 10.48
N LEU A 147 -1.67 -0.37 11.70
CA LEU A 147 -1.09 -1.24 12.74
C LEU A 147 -1.96 -2.44 13.12
N SER A 148 -3.29 -2.35 12.98
CA SER A 148 -4.20 -3.48 13.27
C SER A 148 -4.12 -4.57 12.20
N ASN A 149 -3.60 -4.28 11.01
CA ASN A 149 -3.31 -5.27 9.97
C ASN A 149 -1.82 -5.65 9.94
N ILE A 150 -0.91 -4.67 9.90
CA ILE A 150 0.53 -4.91 9.73
C ILE A 150 1.09 -5.80 10.85
N ILE A 151 0.74 -5.51 12.11
CA ILE A 151 1.34 -6.21 13.26
C ILE A 151 0.87 -7.67 13.31
N PRO A 152 -0.44 -8.00 13.30
CA PRO A 152 -0.86 -9.41 13.34
C PRO A 152 -0.27 -10.23 12.20
N ILE A 153 -0.23 -9.69 10.98
CA ILE A 153 0.33 -10.40 9.83
C ILE A 153 1.83 -10.63 10.01
N THR A 154 2.58 -9.61 10.42
CA THR A 154 4.04 -9.72 10.64
C THR A 154 4.39 -10.70 11.77
N ILE A 155 3.58 -10.75 12.83
CA ILE A 155 3.88 -11.56 14.02
C ILE A 155 3.34 -12.99 13.92
N GLN A 156 2.24 -13.23 13.20
CA GLN A 156 1.59 -14.54 13.20
C GLN A 156 1.59 -15.23 11.83
N THR A 157 1.51 -14.47 10.74
CA THR A 157 1.40 -15.02 9.38
C THR A 157 2.77 -15.19 8.75
N LEU A 158 3.58 -14.13 8.69
CA LEU A 158 4.88 -14.15 8.03
C LEU A 158 5.87 -15.18 8.62
N PRO A 159 5.89 -15.48 9.94
CA PRO A 159 6.78 -16.53 10.48
C PRO A 159 6.44 -17.94 10.00
N LYS A 160 5.24 -18.18 9.46
CA LYS A 160 4.81 -19.47 8.92
C LYS A 160 5.16 -19.65 7.44
N SER A 161 5.54 -18.56 6.79
CA SER A 161 5.94 -18.54 5.38
C SER A 161 7.27 -19.22 5.17
N ILE A 162 7.38 -20.04 4.12
CA ILE A 162 8.64 -20.66 3.73
C ILE A 162 9.59 -19.61 3.16
N SER A 163 9.09 -18.67 2.35
CA SER A 163 9.91 -17.66 1.68
C SER A 163 10.26 -16.45 2.56
N ILE A 164 9.38 -16.07 3.50
CA ILE A 164 9.45 -14.80 4.25
C ILE A 164 9.98 -15.00 5.67
N SER A 165 9.80 -16.17 6.29
CA SER A 165 10.08 -16.37 7.73
C SER A 165 11.49 -15.95 8.16
N LYS A 166 12.50 -16.20 7.32
CA LYS A 166 13.90 -15.80 7.56
C LYS A 166 14.10 -14.27 7.64
N HIS A 167 13.21 -13.50 7.00
CA HIS A 167 13.28 -12.03 6.93
C HIS A 167 12.44 -11.33 8.01
N VAL A 168 11.59 -12.05 8.73
CA VAL A 168 10.70 -11.47 9.75
C VAL A 168 11.44 -10.58 10.76
N PRO A 169 12.64 -10.91 11.27
CA PRO A 169 13.38 -10.01 12.14
C PRO A 169 13.64 -8.63 11.51
N VAL A 170 14.10 -8.59 10.26
CA VAL A 170 14.37 -7.33 9.53
C VAL A 170 13.06 -6.58 9.22
N ILE A 171 11.98 -7.29 8.92
CA ILE A 171 10.66 -6.67 8.73
C ILE A 171 10.19 -5.98 10.03
N ARG A 172 10.39 -6.62 11.20
CA ARG A 172 10.08 -6.03 12.51
C ARG A 172 10.92 -4.78 12.77
N GLU A 173 12.23 -4.85 12.51
CA GLU A 173 13.14 -3.71 12.64
C GLU A 173 12.74 -2.55 11.72
N SER A 174 12.31 -2.86 10.49
CA SER A 174 11.80 -1.85 9.56
C SER A 174 10.55 -1.14 10.12
N ILE A 175 9.60 -1.90 10.66
CA ILE A 175 8.41 -1.31 11.32
C ILE A 175 8.83 -0.40 12.47
N LEU A 176 9.70 -0.86 13.37
CA LEU A 176 10.19 -0.07 14.49
C LEU A 176 10.91 1.20 14.01
N ALA A 177 11.78 1.08 13.01
CA ALA A 177 12.52 2.20 12.41
C ALA A 177 11.59 3.25 11.80
N PHE A 178 10.53 2.82 11.09
CA PHE A 178 9.52 3.73 10.52
C PHE A 178 8.87 4.58 11.62
N TYR A 179 8.41 3.94 12.70
CA TYR A 179 7.75 4.61 13.81
C TYR A 179 8.71 5.36 14.75
N SER A 180 10.02 5.09 14.68
CA SER A 180 11.08 5.89 15.29
C SER A 180 11.54 7.09 14.43
N GLY A 181 10.88 7.37 13.30
CA GLY A 181 11.16 8.52 12.44
C GLY A 181 12.19 8.27 11.32
N MET A 182 12.75 7.07 11.21
CA MET A 182 13.66 6.67 10.14
C MET A 182 12.89 6.09 8.93
N ARG A 183 11.91 6.85 8.44
CA ARG A 183 10.93 6.40 7.43
C ARG A 183 11.60 5.94 6.14
N VAL A 184 12.49 6.74 5.56
CA VAL A 184 13.15 6.38 4.29
C VAL A 184 14.02 5.13 4.44
N THR A 185 14.78 5.03 5.53
CA THR A 185 15.60 3.85 5.85
C THR A 185 14.76 2.59 6.04
N SER A 186 13.57 2.72 6.65
CA SER A 186 12.66 1.58 6.81
C SER A 186 12.15 1.03 5.48
N VAL A 187 11.83 1.90 4.51
CA VAL A 187 11.46 1.48 3.15
C VAL A 187 12.64 0.78 2.49
N ALA A 188 13.83 1.36 2.64
CA ALA A 188 15.04 0.86 2.01
C ALA A 188 15.41 -0.57 2.44
N SER A 189 15.20 -0.93 3.71
CA SER A 189 15.51 -2.27 4.21
C SER A 189 14.54 -3.35 3.71
N LEU A 190 13.34 -2.98 3.22
CA LEU A 190 12.33 -3.93 2.74
C LEU A 190 12.52 -4.35 1.28
N ILE A 191 13.20 -3.54 0.46
CA ILE A 191 13.35 -3.82 -0.99
C ILE A 191 14.14 -5.12 -1.25
N PRO A 192 15.31 -5.36 -0.62
CA PRO A 192 16.04 -6.61 -0.83
C PRO A 192 15.24 -7.86 -0.40
N ILE A 193 14.39 -7.71 0.62
CA ILE A 193 13.52 -8.78 1.11
C ILE A 193 12.50 -9.18 0.04
N ILE A 194 11.89 -8.20 -0.64
CA ILE A 194 10.94 -8.43 -1.74
C ILE A 194 11.58 -9.24 -2.88
N GLU A 195 12.83 -8.95 -3.24
CA GLU A 195 13.55 -9.68 -4.30
C GLU A 195 13.81 -11.14 -3.90
N ASP A 196 14.34 -11.38 -2.70
CA ASP A 196 14.65 -12.73 -2.23
C ASP A 196 13.40 -13.59 -1.98
N ILE A 197 12.25 -12.98 -1.63
CA ILE A 197 10.97 -13.70 -1.52
C ILE A 197 10.58 -14.31 -2.87
N LEU A 198 10.68 -13.56 -3.97
CA LEU A 198 10.36 -14.07 -5.30
C LEU A 198 11.27 -15.23 -5.69
N ASP A 199 12.56 -15.13 -5.38
CA ASP A 199 13.54 -16.20 -5.63
C ASP A 199 13.20 -17.45 -4.82
N SER A 200 12.80 -17.28 -3.57
CA SER A 200 12.46 -18.41 -2.69
C SER A 200 11.17 -19.14 -3.12
N ILE A 201 10.23 -18.48 -3.79
CA ILE A 201 9.01 -19.11 -4.32
C ILE A 201 9.29 -19.95 -5.57
N ILE A 202 10.31 -19.55 -6.36
CA ILE A 202 10.76 -20.26 -7.57
C ILE A 202 11.81 -21.28 -7.12
N GLU A 203 11.35 -22.41 -6.55
CA GLU A 203 12.20 -23.49 -6.03
C GLU A 203 13.25 -24.04 -7.03
N ASP A 204 13.14 -23.71 -8.33
CA ASP A 204 14.03 -24.13 -9.40
C ASP A 204 15.13 -23.08 -9.66
N ALA A 205 16.22 -23.14 -8.89
CA ALA A 205 17.38 -22.22 -8.95
C ALA A 205 18.23 -22.30 -10.25
N ASN A 206 17.79 -23.02 -11.28
CA ASN A 206 18.64 -23.40 -12.43
C ASN A 206 18.44 -22.58 -13.70
N GLU A 207 17.46 -21.68 -13.75
CA GLU A 207 17.30 -20.75 -14.88
C GLU A 207 17.64 -19.32 -14.46
N ASP A 208 18.58 -18.69 -15.17
CA ASP A 208 18.89 -17.26 -15.06
C ASP A 208 17.73 -16.42 -15.61
N LEU A 209 16.58 -16.48 -14.94
CA LEU A 209 15.41 -15.67 -15.26
C LEU A 209 15.63 -14.23 -14.81
N ASN A 210 15.34 -13.28 -15.69
CA ASN A 210 15.24 -11.88 -15.30
C ASN A 210 14.08 -11.67 -14.30
N LEU A 211 14.07 -10.54 -13.60
CA LEU A 211 13.07 -10.25 -12.55
C LEU A 211 11.62 -10.38 -13.03
N LYS A 212 11.31 -9.94 -14.26
CA LYS A 212 9.97 -10.06 -14.84
C LYS A 212 9.60 -11.53 -15.11
N GLY A 213 10.54 -12.33 -15.61
CA GLY A 213 10.37 -13.78 -15.83
C GLY A 213 10.16 -14.54 -14.52
N LYS A 214 10.87 -14.14 -13.44
CA LYS A 214 10.65 -14.67 -12.09
C LYS A 214 9.21 -14.44 -11.62
N VAL A 215 8.71 -13.21 -11.76
CA VAL A 215 7.30 -12.89 -11.44
C VAL A 215 6.34 -13.76 -12.25
N GLN A 216 6.53 -13.85 -13.58
CA GLN A 216 5.66 -14.65 -14.44
C GLN A 216 5.62 -16.13 -14.01
N ARG A 217 6.77 -16.71 -13.67
CA ARG A 217 6.86 -18.10 -13.20
C ARG A 217 6.13 -18.30 -11.86
N CYS A 218 6.31 -17.38 -10.92
CA CYS A 218 5.65 -17.38 -9.63
C CYS A 218 4.11 -17.34 -9.77
N ILE A 219 3.59 -16.41 -10.58
CA ILE A 219 2.16 -16.26 -10.83
C ILE A 219 1.60 -17.45 -11.61
N ALA A 220 2.31 -17.95 -12.63
CA ALA A 220 1.89 -19.12 -13.38
C ALA A 220 1.71 -20.35 -12.48
N ARG A 221 2.67 -20.60 -11.58
CA ARG A 221 2.60 -21.71 -10.61
C ARG A 221 1.41 -21.58 -9.66
N ALA A 222 1.17 -20.38 -9.11
CA ALA A 222 0.00 -20.12 -8.28
C ALA A 222 -1.31 -20.33 -9.06
N ARG A 223 -1.39 -19.83 -10.30
CA ARG A 223 -2.55 -20.00 -11.18
C ARG A 223 -2.83 -21.46 -11.48
N GLU A 224 -1.82 -22.27 -11.79
CA GLU A 224 -1.96 -23.70 -12.07
C GLU A 224 -2.58 -24.44 -10.88
N ASN A 225 -2.07 -24.20 -9.66
CA ASN A 225 -2.61 -24.82 -8.45
C ASN A 225 -4.04 -24.36 -8.16
N ILE A 226 -4.34 -23.06 -8.27
CA ILE A 226 -5.70 -22.55 -8.07
C ILE A 226 -6.67 -23.09 -9.14
N THR A 227 -6.21 -23.25 -10.38
CA THR A 227 -7.01 -23.82 -11.46
C THR A 227 -7.32 -25.28 -11.19
N SER A 228 -6.32 -26.06 -10.76
CA SER A 228 -6.50 -27.44 -10.31
C SER A 228 -7.56 -27.52 -9.20
N ASP A 229 -7.46 -26.68 -8.17
CA ASP A 229 -8.46 -26.63 -7.09
C ASP A 229 -9.85 -26.22 -7.60
N HIS A 230 -9.92 -25.25 -8.51
CA HIS A 230 -11.17 -24.77 -9.11
C HIS A 230 -11.93 -25.88 -9.84
N ILE A 231 -11.20 -26.83 -10.44
CA ILE A 231 -11.75 -27.97 -11.17
C ILE A 231 -11.73 -29.27 -10.35
N LEU A 232 -11.63 -29.18 -9.01
CA LEU A 232 -11.64 -30.34 -8.10
C LEU A 232 -10.54 -31.39 -8.39
N GLY A 233 -9.39 -30.92 -8.90
CA GLY A 233 -8.27 -31.77 -9.31
C GLY A 233 -8.53 -32.63 -10.54
N ALA A 234 -9.54 -32.29 -11.35
CA ALA A 234 -9.86 -33.06 -12.55
C ALA A 234 -8.75 -33.00 -13.60
N ASP A 235 -8.48 -34.12 -14.26
CA ASP A 235 -7.50 -34.21 -15.34
C ASP A 235 -7.99 -33.52 -16.62
N TRP A 236 -9.30 -33.41 -16.79
CA TRP A 236 -9.88 -32.75 -17.95
C TRP A 236 -11.20 -32.03 -17.66
N ILE A 237 -11.34 -30.86 -18.29
CA ILE A 237 -12.55 -30.05 -18.42
C ILE A 237 -12.48 -29.37 -19.80
N PRO A 238 -13.61 -28.98 -20.43
CA PRO A 238 -13.54 -28.21 -21.66
C PRO A 238 -12.73 -26.91 -21.48
N ASP A 239 -11.82 -26.64 -22.42
CA ASP A 239 -10.82 -25.56 -22.32
C ASP A 239 -11.43 -24.18 -22.08
N GLU A 240 -12.66 -23.95 -22.55
CA GLU A 240 -13.38 -22.69 -22.36
C GLU A 240 -13.61 -22.32 -20.88
N TYR A 241 -13.66 -23.29 -19.96
CA TYR A 241 -13.85 -23.06 -18.53
C TYR A 241 -12.53 -22.78 -17.78
N ILE A 242 -11.38 -23.00 -18.42
CA ILE A 242 -10.05 -22.79 -17.82
C ILE A 242 -9.22 -21.74 -18.57
N LYS A 243 -9.81 -21.03 -19.53
CA LYS A 243 -9.20 -19.84 -20.13
C LYS A 243 -8.94 -18.79 -19.05
N LEU A 244 -7.80 -18.12 -19.13
CA LEU A 244 -7.40 -17.12 -18.13
C LEU A 244 -8.45 -16.02 -17.94
N ASP A 245 -8.96 -15.43 -19.02
CA ASP A 245 -9.98 -14.38 -18.94
C ASP A 245 -11.28 -14.85 -18.26
N VAL A 246 -11.62 -16.13 -18.44
CA VAL A 246 -12.78 -16.74 -17.80
C VAL A 246 -12.51 -16.96 -16.32
N LEU A 247 -11.34 -17.51 -15.99
CA LEU A 247 -10.91 -17.75 -14.62
C LEU A 247 -10.74 -16.47 -13.80
N LYS A 248 -10.27 -15.36 -14.41
CA LYS A 248 -10.21 -14.04 -13.78
C LYS A 248 -11.60 -13.55 -13.35
N VAL A 249 -12.66 -13.87 -14.10
CA VAL A 249 -14.06 -13.52 -13.76
C VAL A 249 -14.67 -14.49 -12.74
N MET A 250 -14.30 -15.77 -12.82
CA MET A 250 -14.95 -16.84 -12.03
C MET A 250 -14.23 -17.20 -10.73
N ASN A 251 -12.99 -16.77 -10.55
CA ASN A 251 -12.15 -17.11 -9.41
C ASN A 251 -11.35 -15.89 -8.94
N GLU A 252 -11.79 -15.30 -7.83
CA GLU A 252 -11.18 -14.11 -7.25
C GLU A 252 -9.72 -14.33 -6.85
N ARG A 253 -9.33 -15.56 -6.51
CA ARG A 253 -7.94 -15.88 -6.17
C ARG A 253 -7.05 -15.71 -7.39
N ILE A 254 -7.48 -16.21 -8.56
CA ILE A 254 -6.80 -16.02 -9.84
C ILE A 254 -6.75 -14.53 -10.18
N ARG A 255 -7.89 -13.84 -10.08
CA ARG A 255 -7.94 -12.39 -10.30
C ARG A 255 -6.90 -11.63 -9.49
N ILE A 256 -6.84 -11.87 -8.17
CA ILE A 256 -5.94 -11.16 -7.27
C ILE A 256 -4.48 -11.44 -7.62
N ILE A 257 -4.09 -12.70 -7.81
CA ILE A 257 -2.68 -13.02 -8.13
C ILE A 257 -2.26 -12.47 -9.49
N GLU A 258 -3.15 -12.45 -10.48
CA GLU A 258 -2.85 -11.89 -11.81
C GLU A 258 -2.67 -10.37 -11.71
N LEU A 259 -3.54 -9.66 -10.97
CA LEU A 259 -3.38 -8.22 -10.75
C LEU A 259 -2.09 -7.87 -9.97
N ILE A 260 -1.69 -8.70 -9.01
CA ILE A 260 -0.39 -8.57 -8.32
C ILE A 260 0.76 -8.75 -9.31
N GLY A 261 0.70 -9.79 -10.14
CA GLY A 261 1.68 -10.08 -11.17
C GLY A 261 1.83 -8.96 -12.20
N ASP A 262 0.69 -8.50 -12.72
CA ASP A 262 0.60 -7.42 -13.69
C ASP A 262 1.17 -6.11 -13.11
N TRP A 263 0.89 -5.80 -11.84
CA TRP A 263 1.48 -4.64 -11.17
C TRP A 263 3.00 -4.79 -10.94
N LEU A 264 3.47 -5.96 -10.51
CA LEU A 264 4.90 -6.23 -10.33
C LEU A 264 5.68 -6.02 -11.63
N ILE A 265 5.14 -6.48 -12.75
CA ILE A 265 5.78 -6.39 -14.08
C ILE A 265 5.73 -4.96 -14.63
N ASN A 266 4.56 -4.32 -14.58
CA ASN A 266 4.30 -3.06 -15.30
C ASN A 266 4.49 -1.80 -14.43
N SER A 267 4.71 -1.96 -13.13
CA SER A 267 5.03 -0.86 -12.21
C SER A 267 6.33 -1.11 -11.46
N PHE A 268 6.38 -2.12 -10.56
CA PHE A 268 7.53 -2.26 -9.64
C PHE A 268 8.86 -2.56 -10.35
N TYR A 269 8.85 -3.47 -11.33
CA TYR A 269 10.00 -3.84 -12.16
C TYR A 269 10.01 -3.19 -13.54
N GLU A 270 9.20 -2.15 -13.76
CA GLU A 270 9.22 -1.42 -15.03
C GLU A 270 10.52 -0.63 -15.18
N ASN A 271 10.99 -0.47 -16.42
CA ASN A 271 12.17 0.35 -16.67
C ASN A 271 11.88 1.80 -16.27
N THR A 272 12.83 2.48 -15.63
CA THR A 272 12.66 3.87 -15.18
C THR A 272 12.25 4.84 -16.28
N ASN A 273 12.64 4.58 -17.53
CA ASN A 273 12.28 5.43 -18.67
C ASN A 273 10.78 5.33 -19.03
N ASN A 274 10.16 4.20 -18.71
CA ASN A 274 8.76 3.91 -19.01
C ASN A 274 7.85 4.13 -17.80
N TYR A 275 8.42 4.29 -16.60
CA TYR A 275 7.66 4.48 -15.37
C TYR A 275 7.20 5.93 -15.20
N GLN A 276 5.89 6.14 -15.22
CA GLN A 276 5.25 7.48 -15.20
C GLN A 276 4.28 7.66 -14.01
N ASN A 277 4.40 6.85 -12.96
CA ASN A 277 3.52 6.95 -11.79
C ASN A 277 4.11 7.89 -10.73
N SER A 278 3.26 8.65 -10.04
CA SER A 278 3.66 9.63 -9.01
C SER A 278 4.04 9.00 -7.67
N SER A 279 3.74 7.71 -7.48
CA SER A 279 4.08 6.94 -6.28
C SER A 279 5.59 6.84 -6.03
N GLY A 280 6.38 6.79 -7.10
CA GLY A 280 7.82 6.52 -7.03
C GLY A 280 8.19 5.11 -6.57
N PHE A 281 7.22 4.21 -6.34
CA PHE A 281 7.46 2.87 -5.81
C PHE A 281 7.88 1.89 -6.91
N ASN A 282 9.05 2.16 -7.49
CA ASN A 282 9.70 1.38 -8.52
C ASN A 282 11.09 0.93 -8.06
N ARG A 283 11.41 -0.34 -8.27
CA ARG A 283 12.67 -0.96 -7.83
C ARG A 283 13.89 -0.25 -8.39
N HIS A 284 13.87 0.17 -9.65
CA HIS A 284 15.03 0.80 -10.28
C HIS A 284 15.22 2.26 -9.84
N PHE A 285 14.14 2.99 -9.53
CA PHE A 285 14.26 4.30 -8.88
C PHE A 285 14.94 4.19 -7.52
N PHE A 286 14.56 3.18 -6.74
CA PHE A 286 15.19 2.90 -5.46
C PHE A 286 16.66 2.49 -5.63
N ALA A 287 16.94 1.43 -6.39
CA ALA A 287 18.26 0.81 -6.46
C ALA A 287 19.35 1.71 -7.07
N HIS A 288 18.96 2.69 -7.89
CA HIS A 288 19.89 3.62 -8.53
C HIS A 288 19.75 5.06 -8.02
N ALA A 289 18.93 5.30 -6.99
CA ALA A 289 18.66 6.63 -6.44
C ALA A 289 18.38 7.69 -7.52
N LYS A 290 17.67 7.30 -8.60
CA LYS A 290 17.47 8.15 -9.80
C LYS A 290 16.52 9.33 -9.58
N SER A 291 15.78 9.33 -8.48
CA SER A 291 14.84 10.38 -8.08
C SER A 291 14.59 10.32 -6.57
N GLU A 292 14.17 11.41 -5.96
CA GLU A 292 13.76 11.45 -4.53
C GLU A 292 12.32 10.97 -4.33
N ILE A 293 11.54 10.80 -5.40
CA ILE A 293 10.11 10.45 -5.34
C ILE A 293 9.83 9.14 -4.57
N TRP A 294 10.79 8.21 -4.52
CA TRP A 294 10.64 6.96 -3.75
C TRP A 294 10.68 7.16 -2.23
N GLN A 295 11.18 8.31 -1.75
CA GLN A 295 11.30 8.63 -0.33
C GLN A 295 9.94 8.95 0.32
N ASN A 296 8.85 8.94 -0.45
CA ASN A 296 7.49 9.16 0.05
C ASN A 296 7.14 8.16 1.18
N PRO A 297 6.73 8.63 2.37
CA PRO A 297 6.37 7.76 3.50
C PRO A 297 5.30 6.70 3.19
N SER A 298 4.41 6.98 2.23
CA SER A 298 3.40 6.00 1.79
C SER A 298 4.01 4.72 1.20
N ASN A 299 5.25 4.78 0.71
CA ASN A 299 5.97 3.63 0.17
C ASN A 299 6.33 2.58 1.22
N PHE A 300 6.35 2.95 2.51
CA PHE A 300 6.44 1.97 3.59
C PHE A 300 5.22 1.05 3.61
N PHE A 301 4.03 1.63 3.56
CA PHE A 301 2.77 0.88 3.52
C PHE A 301 2.64 0.06 2.23
N ARG A 302 3.10 0.59 1.09
CA ARG A 302 3.22 -0.19 -0.16
C ARG A 302 4.17 -1.37 0.00
N ALA A 303 5.37 -1.17 0.56
CA ALA A 303 6.32 -2.26 0.78
C ALA A 303 5.74 -3.35 1.70
N MET A 304 5.11 -2.96 2.80
CA MET A 304 4.40 -3.89 3.69
C MET A 304 3.27 -4.61 2.97
N GLY A 305 2.45 -3.90 2.20
CA GLY A 305 1.38 -4.48 1.40
C GLY A 305 1.87 -5.44 0.32
N LEU A 306 3.02 -5.17 -0.28
CA LEU A 306 3.66 -6.06 -1.25
C LEU A 306 4.19 -7.34 -0.59
N ILE A 307 4.84 -7.24 0.58
CA ILE A 307 5.25 -8.43 1.35
C ILE A 307 4.03 -9.30 1.70
N GLN A 308 2.92 -8.67 2.10
CA GLN A 308 1.65 -9.37 2.32
C GLN A 308 1.12 -10.01 1.03
N ALA A 309 1.16 -9.32 -0.10
CA ALA A 309 0.74 -9.85 -1.40
C ALA A 309 1.57 -11.07 -1.80
N LEU A 310 2.88 -11.05 -1.60
CA LEU A 310 3.76 -12.18 -1.89
C LEU A 310 3.50 -13.36 -0.94
N ALA A 311 3.20 -13.10 0.34
CA ALA A 311 2.74 -14.14 1.26
C ALA A 311 1.44 -14.80 0.77
N PHE A 312 0.51 -14.02 0.21
CA PHE A 312 -0.72 -14.54 -0.37
C PHE A 312 -0.47 -15.35 -1.64
N VAL A 313 0.46 -14.92 -2.50
CA VAL A 313 0.89 -15.71 -3.67
C VAL A 313 1.52 -17.03 -3.23
N GLU A 314 2.35 -17.03 -2.18
CA GLU A 314 2.95 -18.26 -1.64
C GLU A 314 1.89 -19.29 -1.22
N CYS A 315 0.76 -18.86 -0.63
CA CYS A 315 -0.36 -19.75 -0.26
C CYS A 315 -0.77 -20.69 -1.40
N PHE A 316 -0.67 -20.20 -2.64
CA PHE A 316 -1.12 -20.93 -3.83
C PHE A 316 0.04 -21.45 -4.66
N ALA A 317 1.19 -20.78 -4.69
CA ALA A 317 2.35 -21.24 -5.45
C ALA A 317 2.98 -22.49 -4.81
N MET A 318 3.05 -22.55 -3.48
CA MET A 318 3.77 -23.61 -2.76
C MET A 318 2.81 -24.60 -2.09
N LYS A 319 2.84 -25.86 -2.53
CA LYS A 319 1.98 -26.94 -1.96
C LYS A 319 2.16 -27.18 -0.46
N ARG A 320 3.33 -26.82 0.09
CA ARG A 320 3.67 -26.98 1.52
C ARG A 320 3.48 -25.69 2.33
N SER A 321 2.89 -24.64 1.74
CA SER A 321 2.66 -23.38 2.43
C SER A 321 1.81 -23.62 3.68
N LYS A 322 2.23 -23.02 4.79
CA LYS A 322 1.51 -23.05 6.08
C LYS A 322 0.77 -21.73 6.34
N ILE A 323 0.74 -20.86 5.35
CA ILE A 323 0.12 -19.55 5.43
C ILE A 323 -1.39 -19.72 5.28
N SER A 324 -2.15 -19.19 6.24
CA SER A 324 -3.60 -19.07 6.11
C SER A 324 -3.91 -17.84 5.29
N ILE A 325 -4.91 -17.89 4.41
CA ILE A 325 -5.44 -16.73 3.67
C ILE A 325 -6.27 -15.77 4.54
N PHE A 326 -6.65 -16.22 5.75
CA PHE A 326 -7.47 -15.43 6.67
C PHE A 326 -6.64 -14.51 7.54
N VAL A 327 -7.24 -13.36 7.89
CA VAL A 327 -6.64 -12.40 8.82
C VAL A 327 -6.46 -13.06 10.19
N PRO A 328 -5.24 -13.04 10.76
CA PRO A 328 -4.99 -13.63 12.06
C PRO A 328 -5.66 -12.81 13.17
N ILE A 329 -6.21 -13.49 14.17
CA ILE A 329 -6.75 -12.86 15.37
C ILE A 329 -5.57 -12.44 16.27
N PRO A 330 -5.47 -11.16 16.69
CA PRO A 330 -4.38 -10.69 17.55
C PRO A 330 -4.19 -11.52 18.82
N ASP A 331 -2.97 -11.96 19.08
CA ASP A 331 -2.57 -12.74 20.26
C ASP A 331 -1.65 -11.94 21.20
N GLN A 332 -1.11 -12.58 22.24
CA GLN A 332 -0.22 -11.91 23.19
C GLN A 332 1.09 -11.43 22.55
N LYS A 333 1.61 -12.13 21.53
CA LYS A 333 2.83 -11.72 20.82
C LYS A 333 2.57 -10.47 19.98
N THR A 334 1.42 -10.42 19.31
CA THR A 334 0.95 -9.23 18.58
C THR A 334 0.80 -8.04 19.52
N LYS A 335 0.22 -8.23 20.71
CA LYS A 335 0.09 -7.17 21.73
C LYS A 335 1.45 -6.68 22.21
N SER A 336 2.41 -7.58 22.45
CA SER A 336 3.77 -7.22 22.84
C SER A 336 4.45 -6.34 21.80
N PHE A 337 4.43 -6.77 20.53
CA PHE A 337 5.06 -6.00 19.46
C PHE A 337 4.35 -4.67 19.20
N HIS A 338 3.02 -4.61 19.38
CA HIS A 338 2.29 -3.34 19.33
C HIS A 338 2.78 -2.35 20.40
N ILE A 339 3.06 -2.81 21.62
CA ILE A 339 3.61 -1.97 22.69
C ILE A 339 5.01 -1.45 22.30
N GLU A 340 5.86 -2.28 21.68
CA GLU A 340 7.17 -1.84 21.17
C GLU A 340 7.03 -0.71 20.14
N VAL A 341 6.07 -0.83 19.20
CA VAL A 341 5.78 0.21 18.21
C VAL A 341 5.29 1.50 18.87
N LEU A 342 4.40 1.41 19.86
CA LEU A 342 3.95 2.58 20.63
C LEU A 342 5.09 3.22 21.42
N ALA A 343 6.02 2.42 21.96
CA ALA A 343 7.21 2.92 22.64
C ALA A 343 8.12 3.68 21.66
N CYS A 344 8.29 3.20 20.43
CA CYS A 344 9.02 3.92 19.37
C CYS A 344 8.40 5.29 19.08
N LEU A 345 7.06 5.36 18.94
CA LEU A 345 6.33 6.61 18.73
C LEU A 345 6.55 7.60 19.89
N ASN A 346 6.36 7.14 21.13
CA ASN A 346 6.54 7.97 22.33
C ASN A 346 7.99 8.44 22.49
N SER A 347 8.95 7.53 22.30
CA SER A 347 10.38 7.86 22.34
C SER A 347 10.73 8.88 21.28
N GLN A 348 10.22 8.75 20.06
CA GLN A 348 10.46 9.71 18.99
C GLN A 348 9.88 11.09 19.32
N HIS A 349 8.69 11.15 19.93
CA HIS A 349 8.12 12.41 20.40
C HIS A 349 8.98 13.09 21.47
N ILE A 350 9.41 12.35 22.50
CA ILE A 350 10.27 12.87 23.57
C ILE A 350 11.64 13.30 23.03
N LYS A 351 12.28 12.44 22.22
CA LYS A 351 13.56 12.71 21.54
C LYS A 351 13.46 14.01 20.76
N ASN A 352 12.37 14.18 20.01
CA ASN A 352 12.12 15.41 19.30
C ASN A 352 12.10 16.55 20.31
N ILE A 353 11.19 16.61 21.29
CA ILE A 353 11.08 17.72 22.27
C ILE A 353 12.46 18.14 22.79
N PHE A 354 13.22 17.19 23.30
CA PHE A 354 14.54 17.42 23.87
C PHE A 354 15.54 17.99 22.84
N LEU A 355 15.58 17.44 21.62
CA LEU A 355 16.47 17.89 20.56
C LEU A 355 16.25 19.37 20.20
N GLN A 356 14.99 19.83 20.13
CA GLN A 356 14.70 21.24 19.83
C GLN A 356 15.07 22.17 20.96
N GLN A 357 14.82 21.78 22.21
CA GLN A 357 15.26 22.56 23.36
C GLN A 357 16.78 22.74 23.32
N MET A 358 17.52 21.66 23.07
CA MET A 358 18.98 21.73 22.93
C MET A 358 19.40 22.60 21.74
N GLN A 359 18.75 22.46 20.58
CA GLN A 359 19.06 23.26 19.39
C GLN A 359 18.82 24.76 19.61
N ILE A 360 17.66 25.14 20.15
CA ILE A 360 17.30 26.54 20.41
C ILE A 360 18.23 27.14 21.47
N ASN A 361 18.47 26.43 22.57
CA ASN A 361 19.31 26.93 23.65
C ASN A 361 20.77 27.17 23.21
N ASN A 362 21.24 26.41 22.22
CA ASN A 362 22.61 26.50 21.71
C ASN A 362 22.70 27.22 20.34
N ASN A 363 21.60 27.78 19.82
CA ASN A 363 21.54 28.37 18.47
C ASN A 363 22.10 27.43 17.38
N LEU A 364 21.70 26.16 17.42
CA LEU A 364 22.10 25.15 16.44
C LEU A 364 20.98 24.93 15.40
N PRO A 365 21.31 24.78 14.12
CA PRO A 365 20.32 24.53 13.08
C PRO A 365 19.72 23.13 13.18
N PHE A 366 18.57 22.96 12.54
CA PHE A 366 17.99 21.64 12.31
C PHE A 366 18.71 20.93 11.16
N ASN A 367 19.12 19.69 11.38
CA ASN A 367 19.68 18.86 10.32
C ASN A 367 18.55 18.21 9.53
N VAL A 368 18.36 18.68 8.29
CA VAL A 368 17.37 18.12 7.36
C VAL A 368 17.72 16.67 7.06
N ILE A 369 16.73 15.79 7.21
CA ILE A 369 16.80 14.40 6.75
C ILE A 369 15.66 14.15 5.78
N ALA A 370 15.79 13.12 4.93
CA ALA A 370 14.76 12.79 3.96
C ALA A 370 13.36 12.53 4.58
N SER A 371 13.31 12.10 5.85
CA SER A 371 12.06 11.83 6.56
C SER A 371 11.42 13.05 7.23
N ASP A 372 12.18 14.14 7.44
CA ASP A 372 11.78 15.31 8.23
C ASP A 372 12.70 16.50 7.93
N ASP A 373 12.11 17.59 7.45
CA ASP A 373 12.78 18.88 7.23
C ASP A 373 12.70 19.82 8.46
N GLY A 374 12.02 19.35 9.52
CA GLY A 374 11.80 20.06 10.76
C GLY A 374 10.75 21.16 10.66
N TRP A 375 10.17 21.44 9.49
CA TRP A 375 9.32 22.61 9.27
C TRP A 375 8.06 22.58 10.13
N LEU A 376 7.26 21.50 10.05
CA LEU A 376 6.00 21.38 10.80
C LEU A 376 6.19 21.62 12.29
N ARG A 377 7.33 21.19 12.80
CA ARG A 377 7.70 21.34 14.20
C ARG A 377 8.06 22.79 14.54
N LYS A 378 8.84 23.44 13.69
CA LYS A 378 9.20 24.86 13.84
C LYS A 378 7.94 25.72 13.77
N ALA A 379 7.06 25.45 12.82
CA ALA A 379 5.74 26.08 12.69
C ALA A 379 4.89 25.91 13.96
N ALA A 380 4.77 24.69 14.49
CA ALA A 380 4.03 24.43 15.73
C ALA A 380 4.61 25.19 16.94
N LEU A 381 5.93 25.26 17.07
CA LEU A 381 6.57 26.02 18.14
C LEU A 381 6.34 27.52 17.97
N LEU A 382 6.48 28.05 16.76
CA LEU A 382 6.20 29.46 16.46
C LEU A 382 4.78 29.83 16.87
N SER A 383 3.78 29.02 16.49
CA SER A 383 2.38 29.23 16.87
C SER A 383 2.17 29.15 18.39
N SER A 384 2.79 28.18 19.08
CA SER A 384 2.70 28.08 20.55
C SER A 384 3.36 29.27 21.24
N GLN A 385 4.58 29.67 20.87
CA GLN A 385 5.26 30.81 21.47
C GLN A 385 4.55 32.14 21.18
N MET A 386 3.95 32.27 19.99
CA MET A 386 3.10 33.41 19.66
C MET A 386 1.88 33.48 20.60
N ASN A 387 1.18 32.37 20.80
CA ASN A 387 -0.02 32.33 21.65
C ASN A 387 0.27 32.40 23.15
N ASP A 388 1.25 31.64 23.62
CA ASP A 388 1.49 31.41 25.04
C ASP A 388 2.34 32.51 25.68
N ASP A 389 3.16 33.21 24.88
CA ASP A 389 4.05 34.26 25.35
C ASP A 389 3.67 35.64 24.78
N ILE A 390 3.74 35.85 23.45
CA ILE A 390 3.52 37.18 22.85
C ILE A 390 2.10 37.69 23.09
N VAL A 391 1.08 36.92 22.69
CA VAL A 391 -0.34 37.28 22.88
C VAL A 391 -0.66 37.50 24.35
N LYS A 392 -0.10 36.65 25.22
CA LYS A 392 -0.34 36.73 26.67
C LYS A 392 0.26 38.00 27.26
N ARG A 393 1.50 38.36 26.89
CA ARG A 393 2.15 39.62 27.32
C ARG A 393 1.42 40.85 26.77
N LEU A 394 0.99 40.84 25.52
CA LEU A 394 0.22 41.91 24.89
C LEU A 394 -1.13 42.11 25.61
N ARG A 395 -1.89 41.04 25.83
CA ARG A 395 -3.18 41.12 26.55
C ARG A 395 -3.01 41.63 27.97
N ASN A 396 -1.99 41.16 28.69
CA ASN A 396 -1.71 41.60 30.06
C ASN A 396 -1.33 43.08 30.17
N THR A 397 -0.87 43.69 29.07
CA THR A 397 -0.53 45.11 28.99
C THR A 397 -1.63 45.95 28.30
N GLY A 398 -2.79 45.35 28.02
CA GLY A 398 -3.96 46.04 27.47
C GLY A 398 -4.00 46.16 25.94
N TRP A 399 -3.11 45.48 25.23
CA TRP A 399 -3.17 45.38 23.76
C TRP A 399 -4.18 44.33 23.31
N GLN A 400 -4.97 44.67 22.29
CA GLN A 400 -5.91 43.75 21.65
C GLN A 400 -5.28 43.12 20.41
N CYS A 401 -4.93 41.84 20.51
CA CYS A 401 -4.36 41.09 19.40
C CYS A 401 -5.41 40.78 18.33
N HIS A 402 -5.10 41.06 17.08
CA HIS A 402 -5.92 40.74 15.90
C HIS A 402 -5.02 40.32 14.73
N SER A 403 -5.59 39.75 13.67
CA SER A 403 -4.87 39.39 12.44
C SER A 403 -3.62 38.51 12.66
N PHE A 404 -3.83 37.21 12.87
CA PHE A 404 -2.78 36.21 12.99
C PHE A 404 -2.40 35.68 11.62
N SER A 405 -1.11 35.60 11.29
CA SER A 405 -0.67 34.83 10.13
C SER A 405 -0.48 33.36 10.48
N GLU A 406 -0.55 32.49 9.48
CA GLU A 406 0.04 31.16 9.58
C GLU A 406 1.58 31.28 9.67
N PRO A 407 2.29 30.28 10.21
CA PRO A 407 3.73 30.21 10.11
C PRO A 407 4.19 30.14 8.64
N GLU A 408 5.16 30.97 8.28
CA GLU A 408 5.75 31.06 6.94
C GLU A 408 7.04 30.25 6.86
N LYS A 409 7.10 29.31 5.92
CA LYS A 409 8.27 28.42 5.76
C LYS A 409 9.50 29.17 5.28
N GLU A 410 9.30 30.11 4.35
CA GLU A 410 10.40 30.94 3.84
C GLU A 410 10.78 31.98 4.89
N GLY A 411 11.91 31.75 5.58
CA GLY A 411 12.37 32.62 6.67
C GLY A 411 11.86 32.23 8.06
N GLU A 412 11.05 31.19 8.17
CA GLU A 412 10.65 30.53 9.43
C GLU A 412 10.12 31.49 10.49
N PHE A 413 9.05 32.21 10.15
CA PHE A 413 8.45 33.21 11.04
C PHE A 413 6.92 33.13 11.10
N ILE A 414 6.34 33.77 12.11
CA ILE A 414 4.89 34.02 12.23
C ILE A 414 4.68 35.49 12.61
N THR A 415 3.57 36.08 12.22
CA THR A 415 3.25 37.49 12.52
C THR A 415 1.91 37.65 13.21
N ILE A 416 1.79 38.73 13.98
CA ILE A 416 0.57 39.16 14.65
C ILE A 416 0.44 40.67 14.59
N GLN A 417 -0.80 41.18 14.59
CA GLN A 417 -1.07 42.59 14.83
C GLN A 417 -1.75 42.81 16.18
N ALA A 418 -1.51 43.96 16.78
CA ALA A 418 -2.17 44.31 18.02
C ALA A 418 -2.50 45.79 18.06
N PHE A 419 -3.67 46.11 18.60
CA PHE A 419 -4.18 47.47 18.67
C PHE A 419 -4.36 47.94 20.11
N LYS A 420 -3.98 49.18 20.39
CA LYS A 420 -4.18 49.85 21.67
C LYS A 420 -4.22 51.37 21.47
N ASN A 421 -5.20 52.05 22.07
CA ASN A 421 -5.29 53.52 22.12
C ASN A 421 -5.14 54.25 20.76
N GLY A 422 -5.59 53.65 19.66
CA GLY A 422 -5.46 54.25 18.32
C GLY A 422 -4.17 53.85 17.59
N GLU A 423 -3.25 53.16 18.25
CA GLU A 423 -2.01 52.64 17.66
C GLU A 423 -2.17 51.16 17.31
N ASN A 424 -1.61 50.78 16.16
CA ASN A 424 -1.51 49.39 15.72
C ASN A 424 -0.04 49.03 15.58
N ILE A 425 0.38 47.93 16.18
CA ILE A 425 1.72 47.39 16.05
C ILE A 425 1.67 46.05 15.34
N LYS A 426 2.65 45.78 14.49
CA LYS A 426 2.85 44.44 13.91
C LYS A 426 4.14 43.82 14.45
N ILE A 427 4.04 42.58 14.91
CA ILE A 427 5.15 41.85 15.50
C ILE A 427 5.40 40.60 14.66
N ALA A 428 6.66 40.36 14.31
CA ALA A 428 7.14 39.10 13.76
C ALA A 428 7.87 38.30 14.83
N LEU A 429 7.67 36.99 14.85
CA LEU A 429 8.44 36.05 15.65
C LEU A 429 9.14 35.07 14.70
N LEU A 430 10.47 35.10 14.69
CA LEU A 430 11.35 34.21 13.96
C LEU A 430 11.71 32.98 14.81
N TYR A 431 11.94 31.85 14.16
CA TYR A 431 12.34 30.62 14.85
C TYR A 431 13.73 30.76 15.51
N CYS A 432 14.63 31.53 14.90
CA CYS A 432 16.00 31.71 15.37
C CYS A 432 16.62 33.02 14.84
N CYS A 433 17.71 33.47 15.48
CA CYS A 433 18.39 34.73 15.14
C CYS A 433 19.27 34.68 13.88
N ASP A 434 19.64 33.50 13.40
CA ASP A 434 20.47 33.27 12.21
C ASP A 434 19.68 33.26 10.90
N THR A 435 18.51 33.91 10.89
CA THR A 435 17.71 34.09 9.68
C THR A 435 18.42 35.02 8.69
N CYS A 436 18.28 34.73 7.38
CA CYS A 436 18.87 35.54 6.32
C CYS A 436 18.49 37.04 6.44
N ASN A 437 19.47 37.93 6.29
CA ASN A 437 19.28 39.38 6.35
C ASN A 437 18.19 39.91 5.39
N LYS A 438 17.99 39.24 4.25
CA LYS A 438 16.91 39.58 3.30
C LYS A 438 15.54 39.50 3.97
N ILE A 439 15.29 38.45 4.76
CA ILE A 439 14.02 38.26 5.48
C ILE A 439 13.84 39.36 6.53
N TYR A 440 14.89 39.66 7.29
CA TYR A 440 14.86 40.78 8.25
C TYR A 440 14.45 42.11 7.60
N LYS A 441 15.02 42.43 6.43
CA LYS A 441 14.69 43.63 5.66
C LYS A 441 13.26 43.62 5.09
N GLU A 442 12.76 42.47 4.69
CA GLU A 442 11.35 42.33 4.26
C GLU A 442 10.39 42.50 5.44
N LEU A 443 10.70 41.90 6.59
CA LEU A 443 9.90 42.05 7.80
C LEU A 443 9.89 43.49 8.31
N GLU A 444 11.02 44.20 8.25
CA GLU A 444 11.14 45.60 8.66
C GLU A 444 10.16 46.53 7.93
N LYS A 445 9.84 46.25 6.66
CA LYS A 445 8.89 47.04 5.88
C LYS A 445 7.48 47.03 6.46
N THR A 446 7.12 45.97 7.18
CA THR A 446 5.75 45.76 7.65
C THR A 446 5.62 45.62 9.17
N CYS A 447 6.69 45.24 9.87
CA CYS A 447 6.69 44.93 11.31
C CYS A 447 7.43 45.99 12.12
N ASP A 448 6.89 46.31 13.29
CA ASP A 448 7.48 47.24 14.25
C ASP A 448 8.50 46.56 15.16
N TYR A 449 8.25 45.29 15.47
CA TYR A 449 9.12 44.45 16.28
C TYR A 449 9.40 43.14 15.56
N ILE A 450 10.67 42.76 15.49
CA ILE A 450 11.13 41.49 14.94
C ILE A 450 11.80 40.72 16.09
N LEU A 451 11.06 39.76 16.64
CA LEU A 451 11.50 38.93 17.75
C LEU A 451 12.02 37.59 17.23
N TYR A 452 12.84 36.91 18.02
CA TYR A 452 13.27 35.54 17.70
C TYR A 452 13.38 34.66 18.96
N LEU A 453 13.33 33.35 18.77
CA LEU A 453 13.59 32.38 19.84
C LEU A 453 15.10 32.14 20.00
N GLY A 454 15.53 31.92 21.24
CA GLY A 454 16.93 31.63 21.58
C GLY A 454 17.81 32.86 21.86
N PRO A 455 19.11 32.65 22.17
CA PRO A 455 20.04 33.72 22.53
C PRO A 455 20.44 34.62 21.34
N PRO A 456 20.89 35.88 21.59
CA PRO A 456 21.28 36.86 20.57
C PRO A 456 22.64 36.56 19.90
N TYR A 457 22.79 35.42 19.24
CA TYR A 457 24.06 35.03 18.62
C TYR A 457 24.33 35.77 17.32
N LYS A 458 25.38 36.61 17.30
CA LYS A 458 25.77 37.43 16.13
C LYS A 458 24.61 38.22 15.50
N GLN A 459 23.62 38.63 16.30
CA GLN A 459 22.42 39.34 15.83
C GLN A 459 22.78 40.54 14.93
N SER A 460 23.81 41.31 15.30
CA SER A 460 24.25 42.49 14.53
C SER A 460 24.70 42.16 13.11
N SER A 461 25.16 40.93 12.85
CA SER A 461 25.54 40.47 11.52
C SER A 461 24.31 40.05 10.70
N TYR A 462 23.38 39.29 11.29
CA TYR A 462 22.18 38.80 10.59
C TYR A 462 21.14 39.90 10.35
N ALA A 463 20.95 40.79 11.31
CA ALA A 463 20.03 41.93 11.21
C ALA A 463 20.73 43.23 10.74
N GLN A 464 21.87 43.13 10.04
CA GLN A 464 22.62 44.29 9.58
C GLN A 464 21.75 45.23 8.73
N GLY A 465 21.72 46.51 9.10
CA GLY A 465 21.00 47.57 8.38
C GLY A 465 19.52 47.69 8.71
N VAL A 466 18.98 46.84 9.59
CA VAL A 466 17.62 46.96 10.13
C VAL A 466 17.59 48.04 11.20
N GLN A 467 16.66 48.98 11.08
CA GLN A 467 16.41 50.11 11.99
C GLN A 467 15.31 49.80 13.01
N LYS A 468 14.35 48.93 12.67
CA LYS A 468 13.29 48.47 13.60
C LYS A 468 13.87 47.59 14.71
N HIS A 469 13.09 47.41 15.79
CA HIS A 469 13.55 46.62 16.93
C HIS A 469 13.77 45.16 16.55
N VAL A 470 14.97 44.66 16.85
CA VAL A 470 15.33 43.24 16.72
C VAL A 470 15.86 42.74 18.06
N GLY A 471 15.28 41.66 18.59
CA GLY A 471 15.71 41.13 19.89
C GLY A 471 15.11 39.76 20.23
N PRO A 472 15.67 39.08 21.25
CA PRO A 472 15.16 37.78 21.66
C PRO A 472 13.83 37.94 22.41
N LEU A 473 12.87 37.03 22.18
CA LEU A 473 11.53 37.07 22.77
C LEU A 473 11.57 37.12 24.31
N ASN A 474 12.51 36.39 24.93
CA ASN A 474 12.65 36.33 26.38
C ASN A 474 13.07 37.67 27.03
N ALA A 475 13.74 38.57 26.27
CA ALA A 475 14.16 39.88 26.74
C ALA A 475 13.26 41.02 26.22
N TRP A 476 12.21 40.69 25.45
CA TRP A 476 11.31 41.69 24.90
C TRP A 476 10.33 42.23 25.95
N LEU A 477 10.30 43.56 26.04
CA LEU A 477 9.32 44.31 26.84
C LEU A 477 8.25 44.86 25.90
N VAL A 478 6.98 44.63 26.25
CA VAL A 478 5.85 45.11 25.46
C VAL A 478 5.81 46.64 25.54
N PRO A 479 5.64 47.36 24.42
CA PRO A 479 5.44 48.81 24.45
C PRO A 479 4.20 49.19 25.27
N ASN A 480 4.30 50.33 25.96
CA ASN A 480 3.22 50.84 26.82
C ASN A 480 2.03 51.36 26.04
#